data_AF-A0A7S3PBH7-F1
#
_entry.id   AF-A0A7S3PBH7-F1
#
_cell.length_a   1.000
_cell.length_b   1.000
_cell.length_c   1.000
_cell.angle_alpha   90.00
_cell.angle_beta   90.00
_cell.angle_gamma   90.00
#
_symmetry.space_group_name_H-M   'P 1'
#
loop_
_entity.id
_entity.type
_entity.pdbx_description
1 polymer ?
#
loop_
_entity_poly.entity_id
_entity_poly.type
_entity_poly.pdbx_seq_one_letter_code
_entity_poly.pdbx_strand_id
1 'polypeptide(L)'
;CFALFETLIAAFIFLFYPKYIPMPYFMWFSAFMLFVNSSFVWTAPILMRIGILRNFLMILFGHLLCGNFADTDYLIGTNGKGYLFHLTAERAIRYGYVTKEEMSEKSFSIVRNPYSRAVSMYEYNKRAFESFEHFIVDFHKRCMGRYHKKGLTDSKDIYCHVLPMCAYTHIRGEQVVNTIIKQEDLKHLVATEWEASDVPKAIQEALTGIPHANGRKKCKKWQDYYTQETIDLVLEMYADDFEIFGYDKKIPERSELLYKAVVKTTNIANDDRMTPEESLSIEIASAQGQDQEQYFYGYHNEDEKEQFTEIQMV
;
A
#
# COMPACT_ATOMS: atom_id res chain seq x y z
N CYS A 1 3.18 -6.38 15.25
CA CYS A 1 2.82 -5.35 16.25
C CYS A 1 1.54 -5.70 17.02
N PHE A 2 0.38 -5.92 16.37
CA PHE A 2 -0.87 -6.26 17.09
C PHE A 2 -0.78 -7.59 17.84
N ALA A 3 -0.25 -8.62 17.19
CA ALA A 3 0.10 -9.88 17.81
C ALA A 3 1.01 -9.70 19.06
N LEU A 4 1.97 -8.77 19.02
CA LEU A 4 2.87 -8.49 20.13
C LEU A 4 2.10 -7.84 21.30
N PHE A 5 1.24 -6.87 21.02
CA PHE A 5 0.39 -6.22 22.02
C PHE A 5 -0.57 -7.22 22.70
N GLU A 6 -1.20 -8.10 21.93
CA GLU A 6 -2.03 -9.17 22.49
C GLU A 6 -1.21 -10.16 23.30
N THR A 7 -0.01 -10.51 22.85
CA THR A 7 0.91 -11.36 23.60
C THR A 7 1.31 -10.68 24.92
N LEU A 8 1.45 -9.35 24.94
CA LEU A 8 1.71 -8.59 26.16
C LEU A 8 0.50 -8.55 27.10
N ILE A 9 -0.73 -8.37 26.59
CA ILE A 9 -1.95 -8.48 27.40
C ILE A 9 -2.09 -9.89 27.96
N ALA A 10 -1.89 -10.90 27.12
CA ALA A 10 -1.94 -12.29 27.51
C ALA A 10 -0.88 -12.55 28.60
N ALA A 11 0.36 -12.14 28.37
CA ALA A 11 1.45 -12.26 29.36
C ALA A 11 1.12 -11.52 30.66
N PHE A 12 0.51 -10.34 30.59
CA PHE A 12 0.05 -9.60 31.78
C PHE A 12 -1.03 -10.39 32.54
N ILE A 13 -2.08 -10.86 31.87
CA ILE A 13 -3.13 -11.68 32.50
C ILE A 13 -2.50 -12.93 33.13
N PHE A 14 -1.57 -13.58 32.45
CA PHE A 14 -0.87 -14.75 32.97
C PHE A 14 -0.02 -14.44 34.20
N LEU A 15 0.76 -13.36 34.17
CA LEU A 15 1.63 -12.95 35.27
C LEU A 15 0.84 -12.55 36.53
N PHE A 16 -0.31 -11.89 36.37
CA PHE A 16 -1.10 -11.36 37.48
C PHE A 16 -2.24 -12.29 37.93
N TYR A 17 -2.64 -13.27 37.12
CA TYR A 17 -3.72 -14.22 37.45
C TYR A 17 -3.40 -15.70 37.17
N PRO A 18 -2.20 -16.21 37.50
CA PRO A 18 -1.77 -17.56 37.13
C PRO A 18 -2.59 -18.68 37.80
N LYS A 19 -3.22 -18.39 38.95
CA LYS A 19 -4.02 -19.36 39.69
C LYS A 19 -5.34 -19.74 39.02
N TYR A 20 -5.82 -18.91 38.08
CA TYR A 20 -7.17 -19.05 37.55
C TYR A 20 -7.22 -19.63 36.12
N ILE A 21 -6.10 -19.63 35.41
CA ILE A 21 -6.03 -20.11 34.03
C ILE A 21 -4.89 -21.13 33.91
N PRO A 22 -5.21 -22.43 33.75
CA PRO A 22 -4.18 -23.44 33.53
C PRO A 22 -3.35 -23.12 32.26
N MET A 23 -2.03 -23.33 32.36
CA MET A 23 -1.07 -22.98 31.30
C MET A 23 -1.45 -23.47 29.90
N PRO A 24 -1.99 -24.70 29.70
CA PRO A 24 -2.40 -25.13 28.36
C PRO A 24 -3.43 -24.20 27.72
N TYR A 25 -4.48 -23.80 28.46
CA TYR A 25 -5.52 -22.91 27.92
C TYR A 25 -4.98 -21.55 27.54
N PHE A 26 -4.01 -21.03 28.31
CA PHE A 26 -3.33 -19.78 28.00
C PHE A 26 -2.54 -19.86 26.68
N MET A 27 -1.78 -20.95 26.49
CA MET A 27 -1.05 -21.19 25.25
C MET A 27 -1.98 -21.34 24.05
N TRP A 28 -3.06 -22.11 24.20
CA TRP A 28 -4.08 -22.28 23.16
C TRP A 28 -4.76 -20.96 22.80
N PHE A 29 -5.13 -20.15 23.80
CA PHE A 29 -5.73 -18.84 23.58
C PHE A 29 -4.76 -17.89 22.87
N SER A 30 -3.50 -17.82 23.31
CA SER A 30 -2.48 -16.97 22.69
C SER A 30 -2.20 -17.39 21.25
N ALA A 31 -2.10 -18.69 20.97
CA ALA A 31 -1.93 -19.21 19.62
C ALA A 31 -3.16 -18.93 18.74
N PHE A 32 -4.36 -19.07 19.30
CA PHE A 32 -5.61 -18.74 18.60
C PHE A 32 -5.70 -17.25 18.28
N MET A 33 -5.40 -16.37 19.24
CA MET A 33 -5.38 -14.92 19.01
C MET A 33 -4.31 -14.54 17.99
N LEU A 34 -3.10 -15.11 18.09
CA LEU A 34 -2.07 -14.92 17.08
C LEU A 34 -2.55 -15.37 15.70
N PHE A 35 -3.20 -16.53 15.59
CA PHE A 35 -3.76 -17.04 14.34
C PHE A 35 -4.84 -16.11 13.80
N VAL A 36 -5.82 -15.72 14.62
CA VAL A 36 -6.90 -14.81 14.20
C VAL A 36 -6.32 -13.50 13.69
N ASN A 37 -5.36 -12.91 14.41
CA ASN A 37 -4.80 -11.62 14.05
C ASN A 37 -3.79 -11.64 12.90
N SER A 38 -2.99 -12.71 12.80
CA SER A 38 -2.10 -12.92 11.65
C SER A 38 -2.88 -13.38 10.41
N SER A 39 -4.10 -13.87 10.56
CA SER A 39 -4.87 -14.34 9.42
C SER A 39 -5.22 -13.19 8.48
N PHE A 40 -5.17 -13.52 7.19
CA PHE A 40 -5.73 -12.71 6.11
C PHE A 40 -7.24 -12.45 6.26
N VAL A 41 -7.91 -13.05 7.26
CA VAL A 41 -9.34 -12.86 7.53
C VAL A 41 -9.59 -11.65 8.43
N TRP A 42 -8.69 -11.37 9.39
CA TRP A 42 -8.90 -10.30 10.37
C TRP A 42 -8.30 -8.98 9.93
N THR A 43 -7.02 -8.98 9.56
CA THR A 43 -6.29 -7.73 9.32
C THR A 43 -6.87 -6.96 8.13
N ALA A 44 -6.92 -7.55 6.94
CA ALA A 44 -7.38 -6.82 5.75
C ALA A 44 -8.93 -6.69 5.67
N PRO A 45 -9.72 -7.77 5.81
CA PRO A 45 -11.19 -7.71 5.63
C PRO A 45 -11.97 -7.06 6.79
N ILE A 46 -11.44 -7.10 8.02
CA ILE A 46 -12.13 -6.59 9.22
C ILE A 46 -11.49 -5.29 9.69
N LEU A 47 -10.23 -5.33 10.15
CA LEU A 47 -9.57 -4.15 10.75
C LEU A 47 -9.49 -2.98 9.75
N MET A 48 -9.03 -3.23 8.52
CA MET A 48 -8.80 -2.14 7.56
C MET A 48 -10.09 -1.59 6.93
N ARG A 49 -11.16 -2.38 6.87
CA ARG A 49 -12.47 -1.98 6.29
C ARG A 49 -13.40 -1.27 7.30
N ILE A 50 -13.15 -1.40 8.59
CA ILE A 50 -13.95 -0.75 9.64
C ILE A 50 -13.16 0.47 10.14
N GLY A 51 -13.61 1.67 9.76
CA GLY A 51 -12.88 2.92 10.03
C GLY A 51 -12.56 3.16 11.51
N ILE A 52 -13.46 2.78 12.43
CA ILE A 52 -13.23 2.90 13.88
C ILE A 52 -12.05 2.02 14.32
N LEU A 53 -12.02 0.75 13.89
CA LEU A 53 -10.93 -0.17 14.24
C LEU A 53 -9.61 0.26 13.62
N ARG A 54 -9.63 0.69 12.35
CA ARG A 54 -8.44 1.26 11.70
C ARG A 54 -7.90 2.47 12.46
N ASN A 55 -8.76 3.43 12.82
CA ASN A 55 -8.36 4.61 13.57
C ASN A 55 -7.79 4.25 14.94
N PHE A 56 -8.44 3.32 15.66
CA PHE A 56 -7.92 2.81 16.92
C PHE A 56 -6.52 2.22 16.74
N LEU A 57 -6.32 1.40 15.69
CA LEU A 57 -5.03 0.77 15.40
C LEU A 57 -3.93 1.79 15.12
N MET A 58 -4.25 2.84 14.35
CA MET A 58 -3.32 3.93 14.09
C MET A 58 -2.99 4.73 15.36
N ILE A 59 -3.98 5.00 16.23
CA ILE A 59 -3.72 5.70 17.49
C ILE A 59 -2.83 4.84 18.39
N LEU A 60 -3.12 3.54 18.47
CA LEU A 60 -2.35 2.59 19.25
C LEU A 60 -0.90 2.52 18.77
N PHE A 61 -0.65 2.26 17.49
CA PHE A 61 0.73 2.13 16.99
C PHE A 61 1.44 3.45 16.75
N GLY A 62 0.73 4.44 16.22
CA GLY A 62 1.30 5.71 15.82
C GLY A 62 1.49 6.70 16.97
N HIS A 63 0.65 6.63 18.00
CA HIS A 63 0.73 7.57 19.14
C HIS A 63 1.06 6.88 20.45
N LEU A 64 0.33 5.84 20.86
CA LEU A 64 0.55 5.23 22.18
C LEU A 64 1.87 4.46 22.24
N LEU A 65 2.22 3.77 21.17
CA LEU A 65 3.47 3.02 21.05
C LEU A 65 4.57 3.84 20.35
N CYS A 66 4.38 5.17 20.28
CA CYS A 66 5.33 6.16 19.77
C CYS A 66 5.95 5.85 18.40
N GLY A 67 5.28 5.06 17.55
CA GLY A 67 5.87 4.66 16.28
C GLY A 67 7.09 3.75 16.43
N ASN A 68 7.28 3.05 17.57
CA ASN A 68 8.38 2.08 17.77
C ASN A 68 8.41 0.94 16.74
N PHE A 69 7.37 0.85 15.91
CA PHE A 69 7.25 -0.12 14.82
C PHE A 69 7.34 0.51 13.44
N ALA A 70 7.62 1.81 13.35
CA ALA A 70 7.87 2.51 12.12
C ALA A 70 9.37 2.60 11.89
N ASP A 71 9.78 2.27 10.69
CA ASP A 71 11.11 2.53 10.21
C ASP A 71 10.96 3.39 8.94
N THR A 72 11.36 4.64 9.06
CA THR A 72 11.18 5.65 8.01
C THR A 72 12.14 5.45 6.85
N ASP A 73 13.32 4.88 7.12
CA ASP A 73 14.36 4.69 6.11
C ASP A 73 13.95 3.58 5.13
N TYR A 74 13.26 2.55 5.65
CA TYR A 74 12.70 1.46 4.86
C TYR A 74 11.21 1.64 4.52
N LEU A 75 10.58 2.73 4.95
CA LEU A 75 9.14 3.00 4.79
C LEU A 75 8.24 1.84 5.25
N ILE A 76 8.60 1.17 6.34
CA ILE A 76 7.82 0.05 6.89
C ILE A 76 7.11 0.44 8.19
N GLY A 77 5.99 -0.21 8.46
CA GLY A 77 5.26 -0.02 9.72
C GLY A 77 4.25 1.12 9.73
N THR A 78 4.03 1.73 10.89
CA THR A 78 2.97 2.72 11.12
C THR A 78 3.39 3.76 12.15
N ASN A 79 3.20 5.04 11.84
CA ASN A 79 3.43 6.17 12.74
C ASN A 79 2.24 7.15 12.73
N GLY A 80 2.40 8.33 13.35
CA GLY A 80 1.38 9.37 13.38
C GLY A 80 0.98 9.94 12.00
N LYS A 81 1.75 9.66 10.94
CA LYS A 81 1.43 10.00 9.54
C LYS A 81 0.75 8.85 8.79
N GLY A 82 0.55 7.68 9.42
CA GLY A 82 -0.19 6.55 8.87
C GLY A 82 0.69 5.34 8.56
N TYR A 83 0.25 4.52 7.62
CA TYR A 83 0.96 3.30 7.20
C TYR A 83 2.03 3.66 6.17
N LEU A 84 3.32 3.51 6.54
CA LEU A 84 4.44 3.98 5.72
C LEU A 84 4.55 3.24 4.38
N PHE A 85 4.32 1.93 4.39
CA PHE A 85 4.36 1.07 3.20
C PHE A 85 3.18 1.30 2.22
N HIS A 86 2.32 2.26 2.52
CA HIS A 86 1.13 2.61 1.75
C HIS A 86 1.04 4.09 1.41
N LEU A 87 2.13 4.84 1.61
CA LEU A 87 2.18 6.24 1.23
C LEU A 87 2.10 6.39 -0.29
N THR A 88 1.33 7.38 -0.73
CA THR A 88 1.39 7.87 -2.11
C THR A 88 2.71 8.60 -2.34
N ALA A 89 3.13 8.76 -3.60
CA ALA A 89 4.37 9.48 -3.91
C ALA A 89 4.36 10.90 -3.33
N GLU A 90 3.22 11.58 -3.47
CA GLU A 90 3.02 12.92 -2.90
C GLU A 90 3.20 12.94 -1.38
N ARG A 91 2.70 11.93 -0.66
CA ARG A 91 2.81 11.89 0.81
C ARG A 91 4.21 11.52 1.27
N ALA A 92 4.89 10.61 0.57
CA ALA A 92 6.27 10.27 0.86
C ALA A 92 7.17 11.52 0.78
N ILE A 93 6.99 12.33 -0.28
CA ILE A 93 7.71 13.59 -0.47
C ILE A 93 7.29 14.64 0.55
N ARG A 94 5.98 14.87 0.72
CA ARG A 94 5.45 15.89 1.64
C ARG A 94 5.86 15.68 3.09
N TYR A 95 6.01 14.43 3.52
CA TYR A 95 6.44 14.10 4.87
C TYR A 95 7.96 14.03 5.04
N GLY A 96 8.73 14.29 3.97
CA GLY A 96 10.19 14.28 4.00
C GLY A 96 10.80 12.90 4.15
N TYR A 97 10.07 11.83 3.81
CA TYR A 97 10.64 10.47 3.86
C TYR A 97 11.45 10.13 2.61
N VAL A 98 11.16 10.79 1.49
CA VAL A 98 11.88 10.65 0.22
C VAL A 98 11.92 12.03 -0.42
N THR A 99 13.08 12.46 -0.91
CA THR A 99 13.18 13.71 -1.68
C THR A 99 12.55 13.57 -3.06
N LYS A 100 12.25 14.69 -3.75
CA LYS A 100 11.70 14.62 -5.11
C LYS A 100 12.71 13.99 -6.07
N GLU A 101 13.97 14.32 -5.89
CA GLU A 101 15.13 13.84 -6.65
C GLU A 101 15.27 12.34 -6.49
N GLU A 102 15.29 11.82 -5.25
CA GLU A 102 15.33 10.38 -4.98
C GLU A 102 14.15 9.63 -5.59
N MET A 103 12.95 10.18 -5.51
CA MET A 103 11.78 9.58 -6.17
C MET A 103 11.99 9.52 -7.68
N SER A 104 12.47 10.59 -8.31
CA SER A 104 12.66 10.66 -9.75
C SER A 104 13.84 9.84 -10.29
N GLU A 105 14.86 9.58 -9.47
CA GLU A 105 16.11 8.93 -9.92
C GLU A 105 16.23 7.49 -9.42
N LYS A 106 15.74 7.19 -8.21
CA LYS A 106 16.03 5.93 -7.49
C LYS A 106 14.79 5.08 -7.22
N SER A 107 13.61 5.46 -7.71
CA SER A 107 12.38 4.69 -7.47
C SER A 107 11.88 3.96 -8.70
N PHE A 108 11.16 2.86 -8.50
CA PHE A 108 10.35 2.27 -9.55
C PHE A 108 9.01 1.82 -9.00
N SER A 109 8.04 1.66 -9.88
CA SER A 109 6.71 1.19 -9.52
C SER A 109 6.27 0.06 -10.44
N ILE A 110 5.54 -0.90 -9.86
CA ILE A 110 4.87 -1.95 -10.61
C ILE A 110 3.37 -1.64 -10.60
N VAL A 111 2.83 -1.34 -11.77
CA VAL A 111 1.40 -1.09 -11.98
C VAL A 111 0.74 -2.32 -12.60
N ARG A 112 -0.58 -2.42 -12.53
CA ARG A 112 -1.32 -3.58 -13.02
C ARG A 112 -2.56 -3.14 -13.76
N ASN A 113 -3.00 -3.88 -14.77
CA ASN A 113 -4.31 -3.67 -15.39
C ASN A 113 -5.42 -3.42 -14.33
N PRO A 114 -6.14 -2.27 -14.38
CA PRO A 114 -7.08 -1.88 -13.32
C PRO A 114 -8.20 -2.90 -13.07
N TYR A 115 -8.69 -3.59 -14.12
CA TYR A 115 -9.67 -4.65 -13.94
C TYR A 115 -9.09 -5.85 -13.19
N SER A 116 -7.92 -6.33 -13.61
CA SER A 116 -7.23 -7.42 -12.93
C SER A 116 -6.89 -7.05 -11.47
N ARG A 117 -6.56 -5.78 -11.22
CA ARG A 117 -6.29 -5.24 -9.89
C ARG A 117 -7.53 -5.27 -8.99
N ALA A 118 -8.67 -4.81 -9.46
CA ALA A 118 -9.91 -4.82 -8.68
C ALA A 118 -10.33 -6.24 -8.25
N VAL A 119 -10.22 -7.23 -9.15
CA VAL A 119 -10.47 -8.64 -8.81
C VAL A 119 -9.44 -9.14 -7.78
N SER A 120 -8.17 -8.76 -7.92
CA SER A 120 -7.13 -9.12 -6.96
C SER A 120 -7.40 -8.54 -5.57
N MET A 121 -7.86 -7.28 -5.51
CA MET A 121 -8.23 -6.64 -4.26
C MET A 121 -9.42 -7.33 -3.62
N TYR A 122 -10.45 -7.67 -4.40
CA TYR A 122 -11.59 -8.44 -3.92
C TYR A 122 -11.17 -9.80 -3.37
N GLU A 123 -10.42 -10.59 -4.12
CA GLU A 123 -9.98 -11.92 -3.67
C GLU A 123 -9.12 -11.85 -2.40
N TYR A 124 -8.39 -10.74 -2.20
CA TYR A 124 -7.60 -10.51 -0.99
C TYR A 124 -8.42 -9.99 0.20
N ASN A 125 -9.46 -9.18 -0.04
CA ASN A 125 -10.17 -8.42 1.00
C ASN A 125 -11.64 -8.82 1.23
N LYS A 126 -12.16 -9.77 0.45
CA LYS A 126 -13.55 -10.19 0.56
C LYS A 126 -13.82 -10.79 1.94
N ARG A 127 -14.98 -10.46 2.49
CA ARG A 127 -15.53 -11.15 3.65
C ARG A 127 -16.06 -12.52 3.23
N ALA A 128 -16.25 -13.40 4.20
CA ALA A 128 -16.93 -14.67 3.95
C ALA A 128 -18.28 -14.40 3.27
N PHE A 129 -18.54 -15.09 2.15
CA PHE A 129 -19.76 -15.00 1.35
C PHE A 129 -20.05 -13.65 0.67
N GLU A 130 -19.11 -12.69 0.69
CA GLU A 130 -19.25 -11.45 -0.06
C GLU A 130 -19.05 -11.70 -1.55
N SER A 131 -19.93 -11.16 -2.40
CA SER A 131 -19.79 -11.22 -3.86
C SER A 131 -18.91 -10.09 -4.38
N PHE A 132 -18.41 -10.24 -5.61
CA PHE A 132 -17.58 -9.21 -6.25
C PHE A 132 -18.37 -7.93 -6.51
N GLU A 133 -19.62 -8.07 -6.95
CA GLU A 133 -20.53 -6.96 -7.22
C GLU A 133 -20.77 -6.15 -5.95
N HIS A 134 -21.12 -6.82 -4.85
CA HIS A 134 -21.30 -6.16 -3.56
C HIS A 134 -20.02 -5.44 -3.12
N PHE A 135 -18.86 -6.11 -3.24
CA PHE A 135 -17.57 -5.54 -2.88
C PHE A 135 -17.28 -4.24 -3.66
N ILE A 136 -17.44 -4.24 -4.98
CA ILE A 136 -17.11 -3.08 -5.83
C ILE A 136 -18.07 -1.91 -5.56
N VAL A 137 -19.38 -2.16 -5.47
CA VAL A 137 -20.38 -1.12 -5.16
C VAL A 137 -20.08 -0.48 -3.81
N ASP A 138 -19.83 -1.31 -2.79
CA ASP A 138 -19.52 -0.87 -1.45
C ASP A 138 -18.20 -0.08 -1.36
N PHE A 139 -17.16 -0.56 -2.04
CA PHE A 139 -15.86 0.12 -2.10
C PHE A 139 -15.95 1.45 -2.82
N HIS A 140 -16.61 1.50 -3.98
CA HIS A 140 -16.83 2.73 -4.74
C HIS A 140 -17.54 3.78 -3.86
N LYS A 141 -18.69 3.41 -3.28
CA LYS A 141 -19.49 4.30 -2.45
C LYS A 141 -18.73 4.84 -1.23
N ARG A 142 -17.95 3.99 -0.55
CA ARG A 142 -17.26 4.37 0.70
C ARG A 142 -15.94 5.10 0.48
N CYS A 143 -15.18 4.72 -0.54
CA CYS A 143 -13.81 5.19 -0.73
C CYS A 143 -13.73 6.28 -1.81
N MET A 144 -14.26 6.05 -3.02
CA MET A 144 -14.07 7.00 -4.12
C MET A 144 -14.81 8.30 -3.91
N GLY A 145 -16.03 8.26 -3.36
CA GLY A 145 -16.75 9.47 -3.01
C GLY A 145 -15.97 10.38 -2.05
N ARG A 146 -15.12 9.80 -1.17
CA ARG A 146 -14.24 10.57 -0.28
C ARG A 146 -12.99 11.07 -0.98
N TYR A 147 -12.37 10.20 -1.80
CA TYR A 147 -11.20 10.54 -2.60
C TYR A 147 -11.49 11.72 -3.54
N HIS A 148 -12.51 11.60 -4.38
CA HIS A 148 -12.88 12.65 -5.34
C HIS A 148 -13.34 13.94 -4.67
N LYS A 149 -14.11 13.86 -3.57
CA LYS A 149 -14.64 15.07 -2.92
C LYS A 149 -13.58 15.87 -2.18
N LYS A 150 -12.56 15.20 -1.63
CA LYS A 150 -11.64 15.84 -0.69
C LYS A 150 -10.18 15.83 -1.13
N GLY A 151 -9.84 15.15 -2.23
CA GLY A 151 -8.45 14.91 -2.63
C GLY A 151 -7.63 14.15 -1.59
N LEU A 152 -8.29 13.52 -0.60
CA LEU A 152 -7.59 12.93 0.53
C LEU A 152 -6.96 11.61 0.15
N THR A 153 -5.66 11.51 0.36
CA THR A 153 -4.87 10.28 0.25
C THR A 153 -4.39 9.77 1.62
N ASP A 154 -4.87 10.40 2.70
CA ASP A 154 -4.53 10.00 4.06
C ASP A 154 -5.05 8.58 4.35
N SER A 155 -4.14 7.72 4.80
CA SER A 155 -4.44 6.31 5.09
C SER A 155 -5.43 6.12 6.24
N LYS A 156 -5.66 7.17 7.04
CA LYS A 156 -6.71 7.22 8.06
C LYS A 156 -8.10 7.26 7.44
N ASP A 157 -8.22 7.93 6.29
CA ASP A 157 -9.49 8.25 5.65
C ASP A 157 -9.86 7.21 4.60
N ILE A 158 -8.87 6.78 3.81
CA ILE A 158 -9.06 5.90 2.67
C ILE A 158 -8.20 4.65 2.82
N TYR A 159 -8.80 3.51 2.49
CA TYR A 159 -8.07 2.27 2.41
C TYR A 159 -7.12 2.32 1.20
N CYS A 160 -5.82 2.29 1.46
CA CYS A 160 -4.74 2.51 0.49
C CYS A 160 -4.87 1.70 -0.80
N HIS A 161 -5.21 0.41 -0.70
CA HIS A 161 -5.33 -0.45 -1.87
C HIS A 161 -6.42 -0.01 -2.84
N VAL A 162 -7.33 0.88 -2.43
CA VAL A 162 -8.39 1.42 -3.29
C VAL A 162 -7.93 2.57 -4.15
N LEU A 163 -6.92 3.32 -3.72
CA LEU A 163 -6.46 4.50 -4.45
C LEU A 163 -6.01 4.11 -5.87
N PRO A 164 -6.24 4.95 -6.88
CA PRO A 164 -5.63 4.76 -8.20
C PRO A 164 -4.11 4.58 -8.11
N MET A 165 -3.52 3.73 -8.95
CA MET A 165 -2.06 3.53 -8.94
C MET A 165 -1.31 4.79 -9.40
N CYS A 166 -1.96 5.66 -10.18
CA CYS A 166 -1.42 6.97 -10.52
C CYS A 166 -1.14 7.81 -9.27
N ALA A 167 -1.90 7.67 -8.17
CA ALA A 167 -1.60 8.38 -6.92
C ALA A 167 -0.25 7.97 -6.31
N TYR A 168 0.27 6.79 -6.64
CA TYR A 168 1.57 6.29 -6.15
C TYR A 168 2.73 6.62 -7.09
N THR A 169 2.45 7.13 -8.28
CA THR A 169 3.46 7.27 -9.35
C THR A 169 3.48 8.67 -9.96
N HIS A 170 2.39 9.42 -9.79
CA HIS A 170 2.17 10.73 -10.38
C HIS A 170 1.75 11.75 -9.33
N ILE A 171 2.15 12.99 -9.54
CA ILE A 171 1.69 14.16 -8.79
C ILE A 171 1.14 15.16 -9.80
N ARG A 172 -0.15 15.51 -9.67
CA ARG A 172 -0.81 16.45 -10.60
C ARG A 172 -0.70 16.05 -12.08
N GLY A 173 -0.69 14.75 -12.36
CA GLY A 173 -0.59 14.19 -13.71
C GLY A 173 0.84 14.05 -14.24
N GLU A 174 1.85 14.56 -13.53
CA GLU A 174 3.27 14.38 -13.87
C GLU A 174 3.81 13.11 -13.21
N GLN A 175 4.49 12.25 -13.97
CA GLN A 175 5.17 11.08 -13.43
C GLN A 175 6.35 11.54 -12.56
N VAL A 176 6.39 11.10 -11.30
CA VAL A 176 7.46 11.44 -10.35
C VAL A 176 8.37 10.26 -10.00
N VAL A 177 7.97 9.04 -10.36
CA VAL A 177 8.80 7.84 -10.21
C VAL A 177 9.69 7.64 -11.43
N ASN A 178 10.92 7.15 -11.26
CA ASN A 178 11.86 6.97 -12.38
C ASN A 178 11.30 6.01 -13.43
N THR A 179 10.86 4.83 -12.99
CA THR A 179 10.47 3.74 -13.89
C THR A 179 9.12 3.15 -13.49
N ILE A 180 8.25 2.92 -14.47
CA ILE A 180 6.97 2.23 -14.29
C ILE A 180 6.97 0.95 -15.11
N ILE A 181 6.70 -0.18 -14.45
CA ILE A 181 6.69 -1.51 -15.05
C ILE A 181 5.27 -2.06 -14.94
N LYS A 182 4.71 -2.62 -16.02
CA LYS A 182 3.41 -3.28 -15.95
C LYS A 182 3.56 -4.71 -15.43
N GLN A 183 2.67 -5.12 -14.53
CA GLN A 183 2.76 -6.40 -13.85
C GLN A 183 2.66 -7.57 -14.84
N GLU A 184 1.86 -7.44 -15.90
CA GLU A 184 1.74 -8.45 -16.95
C GLU A 184 3.03 -8.65 -17.77
N ASP A 185 3.93 -7.67 -17.76
CA ASP A 185 5.24 -7.76 -18.42
C ASP A 185 6.25 -8.49 -17.52
N LEU A 186 5.96 -8.62 -16.21
CA LEU A 186 6.86 -9.31 -15.26
C LEU A 186 7.14 -10.78 -15.64
N LYS A 187 6.22 -11.42 -16.37
CA LYS A 187 6.39 -12.81 -16.83
C LYS A 187 7.53 -12.96 -17.84
N HIS A 188 7.85 -11.90 -18.58
CA HIS A 188 8.96 -11.87 -19.53
C HIS A 188 10.31 -11.71 -18.80
N LEU A 189 10.30 -11.21 -17.57
CA LEU A 189 11.52 -10.96 -16.77
C LEU A 189 12.14 -12.24 -16.23
N VAL A 190 11.33 -13.29 -16.06
CA VAL A 190 11.81 -14.62 -15.72
C VAL A 190 12.60 -15.23 -16.89
N ALA A 191 12.37 -14.77 -18.12
CA ALA A 191 12.90 -15.38 -19.35
C ALA A 191 14.25 -14.83 -19.82
N THR A 192 14.95 -13.98 -19.04
CA THR A 192 16.26 -13.38 -19.39
C THR A 192 16.30 -12.47 -20.64
N GLU A 193 15.17 -12.22 -21.29
CA GLU A 193 15.08 -11.42 -22.52
C GLU A 193 14.66 -9.96 -22.22
N TRP A 194 15.51 -9.21 -21.53
CA TRP A 194 15.28 -7.79 -21.21
C TRP A 194 15.84 -6.79 -22.24
N GLU A 195 16.58 -7.27 -23.24
CA GLU A 195 17.44 -6.46 -24.14
C GLU A 195 16.72 -5.33 -24.90
N ALA A 196 15.37 -5.32 -24.92
CA ALA A 196 14.57 -4.28 -25.57
C ALA A 196 13.78 -3.38 -24.60
N SER A 197 14.00 -3.48 -23.28
CA SER A 197 13.24 -2.69 -22.29
C SER A 197 13.97 -1.40 -21.87
N ASP A 198 13.20 -0.35 -21.63
CA ASP A 198 13.69 0.91 -21.05
C ASP A 198 13.91 0.84 -19.52
N VAL A 199 13.86 -0.37 -18.92
CA VAL A 199 14.01 -0.55 -17.48
C VAL A 199 15.49 -0.51 -17.09
N PRO A 200 15.89 0.26 -16.05
CA PRO A 200 17.27 0.30 -15.60
C PRO A 200 17.84 -1.07 -15.23
N LYS A 201 19.09 -1.36 -15.64
CA LYS A 201 19.76 -2.65 -15.43
C LYS A 201 19.72 -3.15 -13.99
N ALA A 202 19.91 -2.26 -13.01
CA ALA A 202 19.84 -2.62 -11.59
C ALA A 202 18.46 -3.19 -11.19
N ILE A 203 17.36 -2.64 -11.74
CA ILE A 203 16.01 -3.15 -11.51
C ILE A 203 15.82 -4.48 -12.26
N GLN A 204 16.36 -4.61 -13.47
CA GLN A 204 16.31 -5.87 -14.21
C GLN A 204 17.00 -7.00 -13.44
N GLU A 205 18.22 -6.75 -12.95
CA GLU A 205 18.99 -7.71 -12.14
C GLU A 205 18.25 -8.08 -10.85
N ALA A 206 17.66 -7.11 -10.16
CA ALA A 206 16.90 -7.34 -8.93
C ALA A 206 15.61 -8.16 -9.15
N LEU A 207 14.96 -8.01 -10.32
CA LEU A 207 13.71 -8.69 -10.64
C LEU A 207 13.90 -10.04 -11.36
N THR A 208 15.07 -10.27 -11.96
CA THR A 208 15.37 -11.50 -12.70
C THR A 208 15.45 -12.69 -11.75
N GLY A 209 14.75 -13.77 -12.10
CA GLY A 209 14.75 -15.00 -11.31
C GLY A 209 13.89 -14.98 -10.05
N ILE A 210 13.13 -13.90 -9.79
CA ILE A 210 12.17 -13.87 -8.67
C ILE A 210 11.16 -15.02 -8.85
N PRO A 211 11.04 -15.94 -7.88
CA PRO A 211 10.11 -17.05 -8.00
C PRO A 211 8.67 -16.56 -7.94
N HIS A 212 7.80 -17.11 -8.79
CA HIS A 212 6.36 -16.88 -8.73
C HIS A 212 5.70 -17.71 -7.61
N ALA A 213 6.20 -17.58 -6.38
CA ALA A 213 5.80 -18.38 -5.22
C ALA A 213 4.33 -18.18 -4.81
N ASN A 214 3.75 -17.01 -5.12
CA ASN A 214 2.37 -16.66 -4.77
C ASN A 214 1.34 -17.07 -5.84
N GLY A 215 1.72 -17.93 -6.78
CA GLY A 215 0.84 -18.48 -7.81
C GLY A 215 -0.26 -19.36 -7.19
N ARG A 216 -1.45 -18.81 -7.02
CA ARG A 216 -2.64 -19.58 -6.60
C ARG A 216 -3.42 -20.05 -7.82
N LYS A 217 -3.87 -21.31 -7.79
CA LYS A 217 -4.81 -21.84 -8.80
C LYS A 217 -6.11 -21.03 -8.70
N LYS A 218 -6.42 -20.28 -9.75
CA LYS A 218 -7.65 -19.50 -9.84
C LYS A 218 -8.79 -20.43 -10.21
N CYS A 219 -9.91 -20.33 -9.49
CA CYS A 219 -11.13 -21.06 -9.83
C CYS A 219 -11.88 -20.43 -11.01
N LYS A 220 -11.64 -19.15 -11.28
CA LYS A 220 -12.39 -18.32 -12.25
C LYS A 220 -11.43 -17.35 -12.96
N LYS A 221 -11.62 -17.09 -14.26
CA LYS A 221 -10.86 -16.05 -14.96
C LYS A 221 -11.28 -14.68 -14.41
N TRP A 222 -10.38 -13.69 -14.39
CA TRP A 222 -10.70 -12.39 -13.81
C TRP A 222 -11.81 -11.67 -14.59
N GLN A 223 -11.88 -11.88 -15.90
CA GLN A 223 -12.89 -11.33 -16.80
C GLN A 223 -14.31 -11.75 -16.38
N ASP A 224 -14.46 -12.99 -15.91
CA ASP A 224 -15.77 -13.57 -15.59
C ASP A 224 -16.40 -12.95 -14.33
N TYR A 225 -15.63 -12.19 -13.54
CA TYR A 225 -16.16 -11.50 -12.35
C TYR A 225 -17.05 -10.32 -12.71
N TYR A 226 -16.89 -9.79 -13.93
CA TYR A 226 -17.51 -8.52 -14.29
C TYR A 226 -18.93 -8.68 -14.82
N THR A 227 -19.81 -7.84 -14.28
CA THR A 227 -21.06 -7.40 -14.86
C THR A 227 -20.90 -5.99 -15.45
N GLN A 228 -21.86 -5.52 -16.24
CA GLN A 228 -21.84 -4.16 -16.79
C GLN A 228 -21.70 -3.10 -15.69
N GLU A 229 -22.47 -3.23 -14.61
CA GLU A 229 -22.42 -2.29 -13.48
C GLU A 229 -21.04 -2.24 -12.84
N THR A 230 -20.42 -3.39 -12.57
CA THR A 230 -19.08 -3.42 -11.95
C THR A 230 -17.99 -2.86 -12.87
N ILE A 231 -18.14 -2.98 -14.20
CA ILE A 231 -17.23 -2.35 -15.15
C ILE A 231 -17.35 -0.84 -15.08
N ASP A 232 -18.57 -0.32 -15.12
CA ASP A 232 -18.84 1.12 -15.10
C ASP A 232 -18.23 1.75 -13.84
N LEU A 233 -18.38 1.09 -12.68
CA LEU A 233 -17.78 1.53 -11.43
C LEU A 233 -16.25 1.47 -11.43
N VAL A 234 -15.64 0.38 -11.94
CA VAL A 234 -14.17 0.26 -11.99
C VAL A 234 -13.54 1.25 -12.96
N LEU A 235 -14.22 1.55 -14.07
CA LEU A 235 -13.82 2.60 -15.00
C LEU A 235 -13.86 3.98 -14.37
N GLU A 236 -14.89 4.27 -13.57
CA GLU A 236 -14.96 5.52 -12.82
C GLU A 236 -13.86 5.59 -11.75
N MET A 237 -13.64 4.50 -11.01
CA MET A 237 -12.63 4.42 -9.95
C MET A 237 -11.21 4.67 -10.46
N TYR A 238 -10.88 4.12 -11.62
CA TYR A 238 -9.52 4.03 -12.13
C TYR A 238 -9.36 4.68 -13.51
N ALA A 239 -10.20 5.68 -13.82
CA ALA A 239 -10.19 6.36 -15.12
C ALA A 239 -8.79 6.83 -15.53
N ASP A 240 -8.08 7.45 -14.59
CA ASP A 240 -6.75 8.01 -14.82
C ASP A 240 -5.70 6.90 -14.97
N ASP A 241 -5.82 5.77 -14.25
CA ASP A 241 -4.91 4.63 -14.43
C ASP A 241 -5.03 4.04 -15.84
N PHE A 242 -6.25 3.96 -16.40
CA PHE A 242 -6.43 3.50 -17.78
C PHE A 242 -5.75 4.42 -18.79
N GLU A 243 -5.89 5.73 -18.60
CA GLU A 243 -5.35 6.76 -19.50
C GLU A 243 -3.82 6.84 -19.39
N ILE A 244 -3.30 7.06 -18.19
CA ILE A 244 -1.88 7.28 -17.91
C ILE A 244 -1.04 6.06 -18.29
N PHE A 245 -1.49 4.86 -17.96
CA PHE A 245 -0.72 3.64 -18.23
C PHE A 245 -1.08 2.98 -19.56
N GLY A 246 -1.98 3.58 -20.36
CA GLY A 246 -2.38 3.06 -21.67
C GLY A 246 -2.99 1.65 -21.60
N TYR A 247 -3.88 1.40 -20.64
CA TYR A 247 -4.63 0.15 -20.57
C TYR A 247 -5.89 0.22 -21.44
N ASP A 248 -6.23 -0.90 -22.10
CA ASP A 248 -7.51 -1.01 -22.80
C ASP A 248 -8.67 -0.99 -21.78
N LYS A 249 -9.70 -0.19 -22.09
CA LYS A 249 -10.95 -0.08 -21.34
C LYS A 249 -11.93 -1.19 -21.72
N LYS A 250 -11.65 -1.98 -22.76
CA LYS A 250 -12.41 -3.18 -23.10
C LYS A 250 -11.86 -4.39 -22.35
N ILE A 251 -12.76 -5.25 -21.87
CA ILE A 251 -12.37 -6.54 -21.30
C ILE A 251 -12.25 -7.57 -22.44
N PRO A 252 -11.08 -8.22 -22.62
CA PRO A 252 -10.94 -9.30 -23.60
C PRO A 252 -11.95 -10.42 -23.34
N GLU A 253 -12.46 -11.05 -24.40
CA GLU A 253 -13.44 -12.15 -24.33
C GLU A 253 -14.82 -11.77 -23.75
N ARG A 254 -15.09 -10.48 -23.46
CA ARG A 254 -16.36 -9.99 -22.90
C ARG A 254 -16.96 -8.86 -23.76
N SER A 255 -17.10 -9.08 -25.06
CA SER A 255 -17.57 -8.06 -26.01
C SER A 255 -19.02 -7.61 -25.76
N GLU A 256 -19.80 -8.38 -25.03
CA GLU A 256 -21.16 -8.02 -24.61
C GLU A 256 -21.19 -6.94 -23.52
N LEU A 257 -20.08 -6.73 -22.82
CA LEU A 257 -19.95 -5.64 -21.86
C LEU A 257 -19.48 -4.38 -22.58
N LEU A 258 -20.35 -3.38 -22.61
CA LEU A 258 -20.14 -2.16 -23.37
C LEU A 258 -19.37 -1.13 -22.53
N TYR A 259 -18.31 -0.57 -23.09
CA TYR A 259 -17.73 0.64 -22.53
C TYR A 259 -18.68 1.81 -22.76
N LYS A 260 -19.27 2.35 -21.70
CA LYS A 260 -19.90 3.67 -21.75
C LYS A 260 -18.83 4.69 -21.43
N ALA A 261 -18.62 5.63 -22.36
CA ALA A 261 -17.77 6.78 -22.07
C ALA A 261 -18.32 7.47 -20.82
N VAL A 262 -17.58 7.37 -19.71
CA VAL A 262 -17.88 8.11 -18.50
C VAL A 262 -17.70 9.56 -18.88
N VAL A 263 -18.81 10.28 -19.01
CA VAL A 263 -18.77 11.73 -19.13
C VAL A 263 -18.22 12.20 -17.79
N LYS A 264 -16.92 12.51 -17.73
CA LYS A 264 -16.34 13.23 -16.59
C LYS A 264 -17.13 14.53 -16.50
N THR A 265 -18.11 14.60 -15.60
CA THR A 265 -18.59 15.89 -15.10
C THR A 265 -17.43 16.45 -14.30
N THR A 266 -16.52 17.11 -15.01
CA THR A 266 -15.42 17.87 -14.44
C THR A 266 -16.03 18.97 -13.59
N ASN A 267 -16.34 18.63 -12.34
CA ASN A 267 -16.32 19.60 -11.24
C ASN A 267 -14.84 19.89 -10.94
N ILE A 268 -14.11 20.40 -11.94
CA ILE A 268 -12.86 21.12 -11.73
C ILE A 268 -13.32 22.49 -11.20
N ALA A 269 -13.83 22.50 -9.99
CA ALA A 269 -13.76 23.71 -9.20
C ALA A 269 -12.29 23.80 -8.81
N ASN A 270 -11.56 24.69 -9.51
CA ASN A 270 -10.20 25.14 -9.23
C ASN A 270 -9.75 24.74 -7.81
N ASP A 271 -8.90 23.72 -7.74
CA ASP A 271 -8.19 23.39 -6.51
C ASP A 271 -7.00 24.34 -6.35
N ASP A 272 -7.30 25.64 -6.29
CA ASP A 272 -6.41 26.69 -5.76
C ASP A 272 -6.40 26.66 -4.22
N ARG A 273 -6.78 25.53 -3.60
CA ARG A 273 -6.96 25.39 -2.15
C ARG A 273 -5.80 24.74 -1.43
N MET A 274 -4.65 24.62 -2.08
CA MET A 274 -3.42 24.70 -1.32
C MET A 274 -3.31 26.15 -0.87
N THR A 275 -3.55 26.42 0.42
CA THR A 275 -3.35 27.78 0.92
C THR A 275 -1.90 28.19 0.61
N PRO A 276 -1.61 29.48 0.38
CA PRO A 276 -0.22 29.94 0.22
C PRO A 276 0.70 29.42 1.34
N GLU A 277 0.16 29.16 2.53
CA GLU A 277 0.88 28.53 3.65
C GLU A 277 1.22 27.05 3.42
N GLU A 278 0.36 26.26 2.77
CA GLU A 278 0.62 24.86 2.43
C GLU A 278 1.62 24.73 1.26
N SER A 279 1.59 25.64 0.29
CA SER A 279 2.63 25.70 -0.76
C SER A 279 3.96 26.19 -0.20
N LEU A 280 3.93 27.22 0.65
CA LEU A 280 5.13 27.78 1.28
C LEU A 280 5.74 26.80 2.29
N SER A 281 4.94 26.01 3.00
CA SER A 281 5.48 24.98 3.90
C SER A 281 6.11 23.80 3.17
N ILE A 282 5.68 23.48 1.95
CA ILE A 282 6.40 22.51 1.10
C ILE A 282 7.71 23.10 0.58
N GLU A 283 7.71 24.36 0.11
CA GLU A 283 8.96 25.03 -0.29
C GLU A 283 9.93 25.17 0.89
N ILE A 284 9.45 25.59 2.06
CA ILE A 284 10.27 25.71 3.28
C ILE A 284 10.76 24.35 3.76
N ALA A 285 9.93 23.29 3.75
CA ALA A 285 10.38 21.95 4.13
C ALA A 285 11.45 21.39 3.16
N SER A 286 11.32 21.69 1.86
CA SER A 286 12.34 21.31 0.87
C SER A 286 13.65 22.10 1.04
N ALA A 287 13.56 23.37 1.45
CA ALA A 287 14.72 24.21 1.74
C ALA A 287 15.39 23.88 3.10
N GLN A 288 14.60 23.50 4.11
CA GLN A 288 15.08 23.15 5.45
C GLN A 288 15.60 21.72 5.57
N GLY A 289 15.18 20.81 4.68
CA GLY A 289 15.73 19.46 4.58
C GLY A 289 17.20 19.41 4.16
N GLN A 290 17.75 20.49 3.62
CA GLN A 290 19.18 20.59 3.27
C GLN A 290 20.07 21.05 4.44
N ASP A 291 19.51 21.64 5.51
CA ASP A 291 20.28 22.18 6.65
C ASP A 291 20.11 21.39 7.96
N GLN A 292 19.25 20.37 8.02
CA GLN A 292 19.00 19.60 9.26
C GLN A 292 19.80 18.30 9.43
N GLU A 293 20.74 17.98 8.53
CA GLU A 293 21.65 16.84 8.71
C GLU A 293 22.65 17.01 9.88
N GLN A 294 22.69 18.17 10.55
CA GLN A 294 23.68 18.45 11.59
C GLN A 294 23.19 18.34 13.05
N TYR A 295 21.92 18.01 13.31
CA TYR A 295 21.36 18.07 14.67
C TYR A 295 20.60 16.83 15.14
N PHE A 296 20.91 15.62 14.67
CA PHE A 296 20.39 14.41 15.36
C PHE A 296 21.21 13.13 15.07
N TYR A 297 22.49 13.08 15.48
CA TYR A 297 23.16 11.82 15.87
C TYR A 297 24.32 12.14 16.82
N GLY A 298 24.05 12.04 18.11
CA GLY A 298 25.04 12.13 19.18
C GLY A 298 24.96 10.90 20.06
N TYR A 299 25.37 9.75 19.52
CA TYR A 299 25.82 8.57 20.29
C TYR A 299 26.78 7.78 19.39
N HIS A 300 28.04 8.23 19.34
CA HIS A 300 29.15 7.39 18.97
C HIS A 300 29.56 6.61 20.24
N ASN A 301 29.31 5.30 20.24
CA ASN A 301 30.16 4.37 20.99
C ASN A 301 31.36 4.09 20.09
N GLU A 302 32.48 4.76 20.37
CA GLU A 302 33.79 4.22 20.08
C GLU A 302 34.08 3.18 21.16
N ASP A 303 34.04 1.90 20.80
CA ASP A 303 34.83 0.79 21.36
C ASP A 303 34.18 -0.53 20.94
N GLU A 304 34.66 -1.08 19.82
CA GLU A 304 34.87 -2.53 19.59
C GLU A 304 35.27 -2.73 18.12
N LYS A 305 36.56 -2.54 17.84
CA LYS A 305 37.24 -3.21 16.74
C LYS A 305 37.85 -4.48 17.30
N GLU A 306 37.19 -5.62 17.14
CA GLU A 306 37.91 -6.89 17.08
C GLU A 306 37.10 -7.97 16.35
N GLN A 307 37.71 -8.44 15.26
CA GLN A 307 37.63 -9.80 14.70
C GLN A 307 36.25 -10.44 14.49
N PHE A 308 35.83 -10.60 13.24
CA PHE A 308 35.41 -11.93 12.75
C PHE A 308 35.75 -12.11 11.28
N THR A 309 36.69 -13.01 11.06
CA THR A 309 37.15 -13.59 9.80
C THR A 309 36.10 -14.60 9.29
N GLU A 310 35.86 -14.56 7.98
CA GLU A 310 35.77 -15.73 7.09
C GLU A 310 34.88 -16.92 7.49
N ILE A 311 33.72 -17.08 6.83
CA ILE A 311 33.11 -18.40 6.56
C ILE A 311 32.59 -18.45 5.13
N GLN A 312 33.18 -19.37 4.35
CA GLN A 312 32.75 -19.84 3.04
C GLN A 312 31.36 -20.51 3.11
N MET A 313 30.54 -20.34 2.07
CA MET A 313 29.37 -21.18 1.85
C MET A 313 29.64 -22.21 0.75
N VAL A 314 29.41 -23.48 1.11
CA VAL A 314 29.05 -24.60 0.24
C VAL A 314 27.58 -24.50 -0.11
#